data_AF-A0A839SWB8-F1
#
_entry.id   AF-A0A839SWB8-F1
#
_cell.length_a   1.000
_cell.length_b   1.000
_cell.length_c   1.000
_cell.angle_alpha   90.00
_cell.angle_beta   90.00
_cell.angle_gamma   90.00
#
_symmetry.space_group_name_H-M   'P 1'
#
loop_
_entity.id
_entity.type
_entity.pdbx_description
1 polymer ?
#
loop_
_entity_poly.entity_id
_entity_poly.type
_entity_poly.pdbx_seq_one_letter_code
_entity_poly.pdbx_strand_id
1 'polypeptide(L)'
;MEELQKAYGKSGSDIAASYQSWRLYSKVPYVSFTHGERYVTNYANAAAKAYGAYESSGVMPEGATLAKDSFSVTAAGQVSIGPLFIMEKMGAGFAAETNDWRYSMIMPNGAVFGVTGGKGSDNVQFCADCHMATDTDSMFFLPEEYRVK
;
A
#
# COMPACT_ATOMS: atom_id res chain seq x y z
N MET A 1 6.06 -14.15 6.09
CA MET A 1 6.72 -12.83 5.92
C MET A 1 7.81 -12.93 4.85
N GLU A 2 8.83 -13.77 5.05
CA GLU A 2 9.92 -13.98 4.07
C GLU A 2 9.43 -14.39 2.66
N GLU A 3 8.40 -15.22 2.57
CA GLU A 3 7.80 -15.63 1.29
C GLU A 3 7.12 -14.48 0.52
N LEU A 4 6.56 -13.50 1.22
CA LEU A 4 5.99 -12.29 0.59
C LEU A 4 7.10 -11.42 -0.01
N GLN A 5 8.18 -11.21 0.75
CA GLN A 5 9.33 -10.44 0.29
C GLN A 5 10.00 -11.10 -0.94
N LYS A 6 10.20 -12.42 -0.91
CA LYS A 6 10.72 -13.18 -2.05
C LYS A 6 9.82 -13.09 -3.27
N ALA A 7 8.50 -13.17 -3.08
CA ALA A 7 7.52 -13.07 -4.14
C ALA A 7 7.56 -11.69 -4.82
N TYR A 8 7.43 -10.62 -4.04
CA TYR A 8 7.37 -9.27 -4.56
C TYR A 8 8.72 -8.74 -5.05
N GLY A 9 9.84 -9.17 -4.46
CA GLY A 9 11.18 -8.78 -4.86
C GLY A 9 11.54 -9.14 -6.31
N LYS A 10 10.84 -10.10 -6.92
CA LYS A 10 10.97 -10.45 -8.35
C LYS A 10 10.54 -9.32 -9.30
N SER A 11 9.84 -8.30 -8.79
CA SER A 11 9.42 -7.13 -9.57
C SER A 11 10.58 -6.21 -9.97
N GLY A 12 11.73 -6.29 -9.28
CA GLY A 12 12.80 -5.30 -9.40
C GLY A 12 12.49 -3.95 -8.74
N SER A 13 11.40 -3.83 -7.97
CA SER A 13 11.07 -2.64 -7.19
C SER A 13 11.83 -2.64 -5.86
N ASP A 14 12.62 -1.59 -5.61
CA ASP A 14 13.34 -1.40 -4.35
C ASP A 14 12.40 -1.29 -3.15
N ILE A 15 11.21 -0.69 -3.35
CA ILE A 15 10.15 -0.62 -2.34
C ILE A 15 9.68 -2.04 -2.00
N ALA A 16 9.36 -2.84 -3.01
CA ALA A 16 8.89 -4.21 -2.81
C ALA A 16 9.94 -5.10 -2.14
N ALA A 17 11.23 -4.83 -2.39
CA ALA A 17 12.34 -5.53 -1.77
C ALA A 17 12.56 -5.14 -0.30
N SER A 18 12.16 -3.93 0.13
CA SER A 18 12.57 -3.36 1.42
C SER A 18 11.44 -2.97 2.39
N TYR A 19 10.17 -2.89 1.95
CA TYR A 19 9.08 -2.34 2.75
C TYR A 19 8.87 -3.04 4.11
N GLN A 20 9.19 -4.33 4.23
CA GLN A 20 9.04 -5.06 5.49
C GLN A 20 10.02 -4.59 6.58
N SER A 21 11.05 -3.82 6.23
CA SER A 21 11.94 -3.15 7.19
C SER A 21 11.35 -1.86 7.78
N TRP A 22 10.26 -1.36 7.18
CA TRP A 22 9.63 -0.11 7.60
C TRP A 22 8.75 -0.29 8.84
N ARG A 23 8.24 0.83 9.38
CA ARG A 23 7.36 0.79 10.54
C ARG A 23 6.04 0.12 10.16
N LEU A 24 5.74 -0.99 10.83
CA LEU A 24 4.43 -1.64 10.80
C LEU A 24 3.43 -0.88 11.68
N TYR A 25 2.29 -0.50 11.12
CA TYR A 25 1.21 0.24 11.80
C TYR A 25 0.01 -0.62 12.22
N SER A 26 -0.05 -1.87 11.77
CA SER A 26 -1.05 -2.85 12.20
C SER A 26 -0.48 -3.81 13.25
N LYS A 27 -1.21 -4.05 14.35
CA LYS A 27 -0.84 -5.04 15.38
C LYS A 27 -0.81 -6.46 14.82
N VAL A 28 -1.76 -6.75 13.92
CA VAL A 28 -1.98 -8.04 13.25
C VAL A 28 -2.54 -7.77 11.85
N PRO A 29 -2.42 -8.72 10.91
CA PRO A 29 -3.16 -8.64 9.65
C PRO A 29 -4.67 -8.57 9.90
N TYR A 30 -5.37 -7.74 9.11
CA TYR A 30 -6.82 -7.55 9.23
C TYR A 30 -7.49 -7.67 7.86
N VAL A 31 -8.76 -8.11 7.85
CA VAL A 31 -9.51 -8.25 6.60
C VAL A 31 -9.85 -6.87 6.06
N SER A 32 -9.52 -6.64 4.79
CA SER A 32 -9.87 -5.42 4.07
C SER A 32 -10.78 -5.74 2.89
N PHE A 33 -12.06 -5.36 3.00
CA PHE A 33 -13.04 -5.52 1.93
C PHE A 33 -12.63 -4.79 0.65
N THR A 34 -12.01 -3.61 0.77
CA THR A 34 -11.56 -2.80 -0.36
C THR A 34 -10.36 -3.40 -1.11
N HIS A 35 -9.70 -4.42 -0.56
CA HIS A 35 -8.62 -5.15 -1.21
C HIS A 35 -9.05 -6.59 -1.56
N GLY A 36 -10.35 -6.80 -1.79
CA GLY A 36 -10.95 -8.08 -2.17
C GLY A 36 -10.93 -9.11 -1.05
N GLU A 37 -11.32 -8.66 0.17
CA GLU A 37 -11.45 -9.49 1.37
C GLU A 37 -10.16 -10.20 1.81
N ARG A 38 -9.01 -9.62 1.43
CA ARG A 38 -7.70 -10.11 1.83
C ARG A 38 -7.34 -9.62 3.22
N TYR A 39 -6.52 -10.40 3.91
CA TYR A 39 -5.78 -9.89 5.06
C TYR A 39 -4.69 -8.96 4.56
N VAL A 40 -4.59 -7.78 5.17
CA VAL A 40 -3.57 -6.78 4.85
C VAL A 40 -2.84 -6.34 6.12
N THR A 41 -1.59 -5.91 5.95
CA THR A 41 -0.87 -5.16 6.97
C THR A 41 -0.39 -3.83 6.40
N ASN A 42 -0.24 -2.80 7.23
CA ASN A 42 0.12 -1.46 6.77
C ASN A 42 1.53 -1.10 7.22
N TYR A 43 2.41 -0.79 6.28
CA TYR A 43 3.76 -0.29 6.53
C TYR A 43 3.90 1.14 6.01
N ALA A 44 4.69 1.95 6.70
CA ALA A 44 5.07 3.28 6.23
C ALA A 44 6.57 3.51 6.42
N ASN A 45 7.22 4.06 5.39
CA ASN A 45 8.62 4.44 5.48
C ASN A 45 8.84 5.61 6.46
N ALA A 46 10.09 6.01 6.67
CA ALA A 46 10.43 7.06 7.63
C ALA A 46 9.79 8.42 7.29
N ALA A 47 9.70 8.78 6.00
CA ALA A 47 9.06 10.02 5.55
C ALA A 47 7.54 10.03 5.84
N ALA A 48 6.91 8.86 5.79
CA ALA A 48 5.50 8.66 6.10
C ALA A 48 5.21 8.40 7.60
N LYS A 49 6.11 8.79 8.51
CA LYS A 49 5.94 8.58 9.97
C LYS A 49 4.61 9.14 10.50
N ALA A 50 4.14 10.25 9.94
CA ALA A 50 2.88 10.88 10.35
C ALA A 50 1.65 10.00 10.08
N TYR A 51 1.76 8.91 9.29
CA TYR A 51 0.67 7.95 9.07
C TYR A 51 0.13 7.38 10.39
N GLY A 52 0.98 7.26 11.43
CA GLY A 52 0.57 6.83 12.77
C GLY A 52 -0.26 7.83 13.56
N ALA A 53 -0.38 9.08 13.10
CA ALA A 53 -1.32 10.05 13.65
C ALA A 53 -2.73 9.89 13.04
N TYR A 54 -2.92 8.92 12.15
CA TYR A 54 -4.19 8.55 11.55
C TYR A 54 -4.90 9.74 10.90
N GLU A 55 -6.17 9.98 11.23
CA GLU A 55 -6.94 11.10 10.69
C GLU A 55 -6.31 12.48 10.97
N SER A 56 -5.36 12.57 11.91
CA SER A 56 -4.57 13.77 12.20
C SER A 56 -3.18 13.79 11.54
N SER A 57 -2.93 12.93 10.54
CA SER A 57 -1.62 12.82 9.87
C SER A 57 -1.24 14.03 9.02
N GLY A 58 -2.21 14.82 8.57
CA GLY A 58 -2.00 15.94 7.66
C GLY A 58 -1.52 15.51 6.28
N VAL A 59 -0.97 16.46 5.53
CA VAL A 59 -0.41 16.21 4.19
C VAL A 59 0.95 15.55 4.30
N MET A 60 1.14 14.44 3.60
CA MET A 60 2.41 13.73 3.56
C MET A 60 3.44 14.50 2.74
N PRO A 61 4.73 14.49 3.15
CA PRO A 61 5.81 15.06 2.36
C PRO A 61 6.14 14.19 1.15
N GLU A 62 6.81 14.78 0.16
CA GLU A 62 7.43 14.03 -0.94
C GLU A 62 8.32 12.89 -0.39
N GLY A 63 8.26 11.73 -1.05
CA GLY A 63 8.98 10.52 -0.66
C GLY A 63 8.31 9.73 0.46
N ALA A 64 7.17 10.18 0.99
CA ALA A 64 6.35 9.37 1.88
C ALA A 64 5.77 8.16 1.11
N THR A 65 6.07 6.96 1.60
CA THR A 65 5.60 5.70 0.98
C THR A 65 4.84 4.87 1.97
N LEU A 66 3.65 4.43 1.56
CA LEU A 66 2.85 3.42 2.25
C LEU A 66 2.83 2.13 1.43
N ALA A 67 2.98 1.00 2.10
CA ALA A 67 2.89 -0.32 1.50
C ALA A 67 1.90 -1.18 2.28
N LYS A 68 1.08 -1.93 1.56
CA LYS A 68 0.17 -2.93 2.11
C LYS A 68 0.42 -4.26 1.44
N ASP A 69 1.07 -5.17 2.16
CA ASP A 69 1.11 -6.56 1.72
C ASP A 69 -0.26 -7.21 1.94
N SER A 70 -0.50 -8.32 1.24
CA SER A 70 -1.75 -9.03 1.43
C SER A 70 -1.63 -10.52 1.25
N PHE A 71 -2.55 -11.25 1.88
CA PHE A 71 -2.73 -12.67 1.68
C PHE A 71 -4.20 -13.05 1.88
N SER A 72 -4.60 -14.20 1.35
CA SER A 72 -5.90 -14.80 1.63
C SER A 72 -5.73 -16.11 2.38
N VAL A 73 -6.77 -16.49 3.11
CA VAL A 73 -6.89 -17.79 3.78
C VAL A 73 -8.20 -18.41 3.35
N THR A 74 -8.17 -19.61 2.79
CA THR A 74 -9.41 -20.32 2.43
C THR A 74 -10.08 -20.90 3.67
N ALA A 75 -11.35 -21.32 3.55
CA ALA A 75 -12.06 -22.02 4.63
C ALA A 75 -11.34 -23.30 5.09
N ALA A 76 -10.53 -23.92 4.22
CA ALA A 76 -9.71 -25.08 4.53
C ALA A 76 -8.37 -24.72 5.21
N GLY A 77 -8.11 -23.44 5.47
CA GLY A 77 -6.87 -22.95 6.09
C GLY A 77 -5.71 -22.75 5.12
N GLN A 78 -5.92 -22.88 3.80
CA GLN A 78 -4.85 -22.68 2.82
C GLN A 78 -4.52 -21.19 2.69
N VAL A 79 -3.26 -20.84 2.91
CA VAL A 79 -2.75 -19.48 2.74
C VAL A 79 -2.28 -19.27 1.29
N SER A 80 -2.65 -18.14 0.69
CA SER A 80 -2.16 -17.71 -0.63
C SER A 80 -1.68 -16.26 -0.60
N ILE A 81 -0.54 -15.99 -1.23
CA ILE A 81 -0.01 -14.63 -1.35
C ILE A 81 -0.95 -13.80 -2.22
N GLY A 82 -1.32 -12.61 -1.74
CA GLY A 82 -2.07 -11.61 -2.49
C GLY A 82 -1.15 -10.55 -3.10
N PRO A 83 -1.70 -9.54 -3.79
CA PRO A 83 -0.91 -8.43 -4.32
C PRO A 83 -0.28 -7.57 -3.21
N LEU A 84 0.83 -6.91 -3.52
CA LEU A 84 1.36 -5.79 -2.76
C LEU A 84 0.82 -4.49 -3.35
N PHE A 85 0.22 -3.66 -2.51
CA PHE A 85 -0.30 -2.34 -2.87
C PHE A 85 0.63 -1.26 -2.33
N ILE A 86 1.04 -0.32 -3.17
CA ILE A 86 1.97 0.75 -2.81
C ILE A 86 1.37 2.08 -3.22
N MET A 87 1.47 3.09 -2.35
CA MET A 87 1.23 4.48 -2.71
C MET A 87 2.39 5.35 -2.23
N GLU A 88 2.84 6.25 -3.10
CA GLU A 88 4.02 7.07 -2.86
C GLU A 88 3.75 8.54 -3.20
N LYS A 89 4.05 9.45 -2.29
CA LYS A 89 3.87 10.88 -2.47
C LYS A 89 5.04 11.40 -3.32
N MET A 90 4.73 11.78 -4.55
CA MET A 90 5.72 12.29 -5.50
C MET A 90 5.93 13.79 -5.30
N GLY A 91 6.95 14.34 -5.97
CA GLY A 91 7.17 15.78 -6.01
C GLY A 91 6.01 16.53 -6.65
N ALA A 92 5.85 17.80 -6.27
CA ALA A 92 4.74 18.64 -6.70
C ALA A 92 4.63 18.70 -8.23
N GLY A 93 3.42 18.48 -8.76
CA GLY A 93 3.14 18.52 -10.20
C GLY A 93 3.43 17.21 -10.93
N PHE A 94 3.66 16.12 -10.21
CA PHE A 94 3.77 14.78 -10.78
C PHE A 94 2.47 14.34 -11.44
N ALA A 95 1.35 14.48 -10.75
CA ALA A 95 0.02 14.06 -11.21
C ALA A 95 -1.04 14.79 -10.38
N ALA A 96 -1.54 15.91 -10.90
CA ALA A 96 -2.54 16.72 -10.21
C ALA A 96 -3.85 15.94 -9.97
N GLU A 97 -4.19 15.05 -10.89
CA GLU A 97 -5.35 14.16 -10.82
C GLU A 97 -5.31 13.16 -9.67
N THR A 98 -4.12 12.89 -9.11
CA THR A 98 -3.93 12.00 -7.97
C THR A 98 -3.35 12.69 -6.74
N ASN A 99 -3.39 14.03 -6.67
CA ASN A 99 -2.72 14.83 -5.62
C ASN A 99 -1.24 14.43 -5.45
N ASP A 100 -0.56 14.19 -6.57
CA ASP A 100 0.82 13.74 -6.67
C ASP A 100 1.09 12.36 -6.04
N TRP A 101 0.06 11.55 -5.77
CA TRP A 101 0.23 10.17 -5.34
C TRP A 101 0.44 9.23 -6.53
N ARG A 102 1.53 8.46 -6.51
CA ARG A 102 1.76 7.35 -7.42
C ARG A 102 1.29 6.04 -6.80
N TYR A 103 0.36 5.36 -7.46
CA TYR A 103 -0.10 4.04 -7.06
C TYR A 103 0.64 2.96 -7.85
N SER A 104 1.04 1.89 -7.18
CA SER A 104 1.60 0.69 -7.81
C SER A 104 0.99 -0.56 -7.23
N MET A 105 0.83 -1.59 -8.07
CA MET A 105 0.39 -2.90 -7.63
C MET A 105 1.32 -3.98 -8.18
N ILE A 106 1.81 -4.84 -7.28
CA ILE A 106 2.72 -5.94 -7.61
C ILE A 106 2.01 -7.26 -7.32
N MET A 107 1.94 -8.13 -8.32
CA MET A 107 1.28 -9.42 -8.24
C MET A 107 2.09 -10.43 -7.41
N PRO A 108 1.47 -11.50 -6.91
CA PRO A 108 2.15 -12.56 -6.14
C PRO A 108 3.34 -13.22 -6.84
N ASN A 109 3.40 -13.16 -8.18
CA ASN A 109 4.53 -13.69 -8.96
C ASN A 109 5.64 -12.64 -9.20
N GLY A 110 5.50 -11.43 -8.66
CA GLY A 110 6.41 -10.30 -8.87
C GLY A 110 6.09 -9.46 -10.10
N ALA A 111 5.09 -9.82 -10.92
CA ALA A 111 4.73 -8.99 -12.07
C ALA A 111 4.14 -7.65 -11.60
N VAL A 112 4.62 -6.55 -12.17
CA VAL A 112 4.01 -5.23 -11.97
C VAL A 112 2.70 -5.18 -12.75
N PHE A 113 1.59 -5.03 -12.04
CA PHE A 113 0.25 -4.93 -12.63
C PHE A 113 0.00 -3.57 -13.26
N GLY A 114 0.47 -2.52 -12.58
CA GLY A 114 0.38 -1.14 -13.04
C GLY A 114 1.12 -0.18 -12.13
N VAL A 115 1.49 0.98 -12.68
CA VAL A 115 2.09 2.12 -11.98
C VAL A 115 1.51 3.41 -12.56
N THR A 116 1.02 4.32 -11.73
CA THR A 116 0.53 5.64 -12.18
C THR A 116 1.61 6.37 -12.99
N GLY A 117 1.23 6.86 -14.17
CA GLY A 117 2.16 7.54 -15.10
C GLY A 117 3.18 6.61 -15.78
N GLY A 118 3.06 5.29 -15.57
CA GLY A 118 3.97 4.28 -16.09
C GLY A 118 3.24 3.15 -16.82
N LYS A 119 3.92 2.00 -16.94
CA LYS A 119 3.36 0.81 -17.57
C LYS A 119 2.13 0.34 -16.80
N GLY A 120 1.02 0.14 -17.52
CA GLY A 120 -0.25 -0.31 -16.94
C GLY A 120 -0.90 0.74 -16.03
N SER A 121 -0.66 2.04 -16.26
CA SER A 121 -1.26 3.13 -15.46
C SER A 121 -2.79 3.00 -15.36
N ASP A 122 -3.48 2.73 -16.47
CA ASP A 122 -4.94 2.55 -16.50
C ASP A 122 -5.42 1.44 -15.54
N ASN A 123 -4.59 0.40 -15.34
CA ASN A 123 -4.91 -0.70 -14.45
C ASN A 123 -4.92 -0.29 -12.97
N VAL A 124 -4.27 0.83 -12.60
CA VAL A 124 -4.22 1.33 -11.21
C VAL A 124 -4.96 2.63 -11.02
N GLN A 125 -5.67 3.12 -12.05
CA GLN A 125 -6.49 4.33 -11.94
C GLN A 125 -7.58 4.17 -10.88
N PHE A 126 -8.18 2.98 -10.76
CA PHE A 126 -9.18 2.69 -9.73
C PHE A 126 -8.66 2.88 -8.29
N CYS A 127 -7.34 2.74 -8.07
CA CYS A 127 -6.72 3.02 -6.78
C CYS A 127 -6.85 4.50 -6.45
N ALA A 128 -6.48 5.36 -7.41
CA ALA A 128 -6.57 6.81 -7.27
C ALA A 128 -8.03 7.24 -7.09
N ASP A 129 -8.94 6.78 -7.94
CA ASP A 129 -10.35 7.20 -7.89
C ASP A 129 -10.99 6.95 -6.51
N CYS A 130 -10.65 5.81 -5.88
CA CYS A 130 -11.09 5.50 -4.52
C CYS A 130 -10.37 6.34 -3.46
N HIS A 131 -9.04 6.45 -3.55
CA HIS A 131 -8.22 7.17 -2.58
C HIS A 131 -8.42 8.68 -2.61
N MET A 132 -8.81 9.27 -3.73
CA MET A 132 -9.05 10.70 -3.85
C MET A 132 -10.37 11.16 -3.21
N ALA A 133 -11.22 10.22 -2.78
CA ALA A 133 -12.51 10.51 -2.16
C ALA A 133 -12.43 10.81 -0.65
N THR A 134 -11.24 10.89 -0.05
CA THR A 134 -11.03 11.21 1.37
C THR A 134 -10.32 12.54 1.58
N ASP A 135 -10.60 13.20 2.70
CA ASP A 135 -10.01 14.49 3.10
C ASP A 135 -8.62 14.34 3.77
N THR A 136 -8.12 13.13 3.90
CA THR A 136 -6.89 12.78 4.64
C THR A 136 -5.69 12.59 3.72
N ASP A 137 -5.46 13.54 2.81
CA ASP A 137 -4.41 13.49 1.78
C ASP A 137 -4.36 12.13 1.05
N SER A 138 -5.55 11.70 0.60
CA SER A 138 -5.77 10.44 -0.11
C SER A 138 -5.43 9.16 0.68
N MET A 139 -5.22 9.22 2.00
CA MET A 139 -4.90 8.05 2.82
C MET A 139 -6.11 7.48 3.54
N PHE A 140 -6.32 6.17 3.42
CA PHE A 140 -7.19 5.42 4.31
C PHE A 140 -6.41 4.76 5.44
N PHE A 141 -6.96 4.84 6.65
CA PHE A 141 -6.39 4.24 7.85
C PHE A 141 -7.04 2.89 8.17
N LEU A 142 -6.28 2.03 8.85
CA LEU A 142 -6.77 0.77 9.37
C LEU A 142 -7.77 0.97 10.52
N PRO A 143 -8.67 0.01 10.78
CA PRO A 143 -9.60 0.07 11.91
C PRO A 143 -8.87 0.23 13.27
N GLU A 144 -9.50 0.95 14.20
CA GLU A 144 -8.87 1.37 15.47
C GLU A 144 -8.35 0.19 16.30
N GLU A 145 -9.08 -0.92 16.30
CA GLU A 145 -8.72 -2.14 17.01
C GLU A 145 -7.42 -2.78 16.52
N TYR A 146 -6.96 -2.45 15.30
CA TYR A 146 -5.72 -2.96 14.71
C TYR A 146 -4.56 -1.96 14.75
N ARG A 147 -4.79 -0.70 15.13
CA ARG A 147 -3.79 0.38 15.18
C ARG A 147 -2.73 0.16 16.27
N VAL A 148 -1.45 0.23 15.94
CA VAL A 148 -0.40 0.37 16.98
C VAL A 148 -0.54 1.73 17.68
N LYS A 149 -0.39 1.74 19.00
CA LYS A 149 -0.33 2.97 19.79
C LYS A 149 1.08 3.53 19.82
#